data_AF-A0A0B4RD65-F1
#
_entry.id   AF-A0A0B4RD65-F1
#
_cell.length_a   1.000
_cell.length_b   1.000
_cell.length_c   1.000
_cell.angle_alpha   90.00
_cell.angle_beta   90.00
_cell.angle_gamma   90.00
#
_symmetry.space_group_name_H-M   'P 1'
#
loop_
_entity.id
_entity.type
_entity.pdbx_description
1 polymer ?
#
loop_
_entity_poly.entity_id
_entity_poly.type
_entity_poly.pdbx_seq_one_letter_code
_entity_poly.pdbx_strand_id
1 'polypeptide(L)'
;MKYIQYKGVVEREYKKSLRKIMHEICVIEGLNSSLGAKKLGVAKEVFVYWRSFYRLDRTQQLFDQTVDQMDQMKFLYLNEAKSIDFKRPFQHKNEQTLEGLEELVGRMVEYYKYVHAESNGLATDTGNLPLYEFVQEIVEKYKNGDLLNEAENQKEKVQ
;
A
#
# COMPACT_ATOMS: atom_id res chain seq x y z
N MET A 1 28.35 -11.96 -1.68
CA MET A 1 28.22 -10.50 -1.84
C MET A 1 29.34 -10.00 -2.73
N LYS A 2 29.06 -9.29 -3.83
CA LYS A 2 30.10 -8.64 -4.65
C LYS A 2 30.68 -7.42 -3.91
N TYR A 3 31.90 -7.01 -4.25
CA TYR A 3 32.58 -5.81 -3.70
C TYR A 3 32.87 -5.82 -2.18
N ILE A 4 33.13 -6.99 -1.61
CA ILE A 4 33.48 -7.15 -0.17
C ILE A 4 34.68 -6.29 0.26
N GLN A 5 35.63 -6.06 -0.65
CA GLN A 5 36.82 -5.26 -0.36
C GLN A 5 36.46 -3.81 0.02
N TYR A 6 35.49 -3.20 -0.66
CA TYR A 6 35.01 -1.85 -0.35
C TYR A 6 34.18 -1.81 0.94
N LYS A 7 33.45 -2.89 1.24
CA LYS A 7 32.63 -2.99 2.47
C LYS A 7 33.49 -2.76 3.72
N GLY A 8 34.62 -3.47 3.85
CA GLY A 8 35.47 -3.37 5.04
C GLY A 8 36.13 -1.99 5.20
N VAL A 9 36.38 -1.28 4.11
CA VAL A 9 36.88 0.11 4.16
C VAL A 9 35.80 1.04 4.71
N VAL A 10 34.61 1.00 4.10
CA VAL A 10 33.47 1.85 4.47
C VAL A 10 33.02 1.59 5.91
N GLU A 11 32.93 0.33 6.35
CA GLU A 11 32.51 0.01 7.72
C GLU A 11 33.50 0.51 8.78
N ARG A 12 34.80 0.52 8.49
CA ARG A 12 35.83 1.04 9.40
C ARG A 12 35.79 2.56 9.50
N GLU A 13 35.63 3.25 8.37
CA GLU A 13 35.56 4.71 8.31
C GLU A 13 34.34 5.23 9.09
N TYR A 14 33.19 4.61 8.88
CA TYR A 14 31.92 5.04 9.48
C TYR A 14 31.61 4.37 10.84
N LYS A 15 32.43 3.41 11.29
CA LYS A 15 32.25 2.62 12.53
C LYS A 15 30.84 2.02 12.70
N LYS A 16 30.21 1.67 11.58
CA LYS A 16 28.85 1.12 11.49
C LYS A 16 28.85 -0.02 10.49
N SER A 17 27.87 -0.92 10.59
CA SER A 17 27.66 -1.92 9.54
C SER A 17 27.22 -1.25 8.24
N LEU A 18 27.64 -1.83 7.11
CA LEU A 18 27.31 -1.31 5.78
C LEU A 18 25.79 -1.22 5.59
N ARG A 19 25.04 -2.18 6.14
CA ARG A 19 23.56 -2.12 6.13
C ARG A 19 23.02 -0.85 6.77
N LYS A 20 23.54 -0.48 7.95
CA LYS A 20 23.10 0.73 8.67
C LYS A 20 23.48 2.00 7.92
N ILE A 21 24.70 2.05 7.38
CA ILE A 21 25.19 3.18 6.57
C ILE A 21 24.31 3.36 5.32
N MET A 22 24.06 2.27 4.58
CA MET A 22 23.24 2.31 3.38
C MET A 22 21.79 2.71 3.70
N HIS A 23 21.23 2.25 4.81
CA HIS A 23 19.90 2.68 5.25
C HIS A 23 19.84 4.17 5.56
N GLU A 24 20.83 4.71 6.30
CA GLU A 24 20.91 6.14 6.59
C GLU A 24 20.97 6.97 5.29
N ILE A 25 21.82 6.57 4.34
CA ILE A 25 22.01 7.31 3.09
C ILE A 25 20.80 7.20 2.15
N CYS A 26 20.24 6.00 1.98
CA CYS A 26 19.18 5.76 1.00
C CYS A 26 17.78 6.10 1.52
N VAL A 27 17.54 5.91 2.82
CA VAL A 27 16.18 6.00 3.41
C VAL A 27 16.01 7.28 4.21
N ILE A 28 16.96 7.58 5.12
CA ILE A 28 16.87 8.76 5.99
C ILE A 28 17.23 10.02 5.20
N GLU A 29 18.34 10.00 4.47
CA GLU A 29 18.81 11.15 3.69
C GLU A 29 18.24 11.22 2.27
N GLY A 30 17.67 10.12 1.76
CA GLY A 30 17.05 10.07 0.43
C GLY A 30 18.02 10.31 -0.74
N LEU A 31 19.32 10.03 -0.56
CA LEU A 31 20.31 10.30 -1.61
C LEU A 31 20.18 9.34 -2.80
N ASN A 32 20.28 9.90 -4.01
CA ASN A 32 20.35 9.11 -5.23
C ASN A 32 21.72 8.40 -5.36
N SER A 33 21.81 7.44 -6.28
CA SER A 33 22.99 6.58 -6.41
C SER A 33 24.30 7.32 -6.72
N SER A 34 24.24 8.46 -7.40
CA SER A 34 25.44 9.26 -7.69
C SER A 34 25.94 10.00 -6.45
N LEU A 35 25.03 10.64 -5.71
CA LEU A 35 25.36 11.37 -4.48
C LEU A 35 25.79 10.42 -3.35
N GLY A 36 25.09 9.30 -3.20
CA GLY A 36 25.43 8.28 -2.21
C GLY A 36 26.79 7.64 -2.48
N ALA A 37 27.11 7.33 -3.74
CA ALA A 37 28.43 6.81 -4.12
C ALA A 37 29.55 7.82 -3.83
N LYS A 38 29.32 9.10 -4.17
CA LYS A 38 30.26 10.19 -3.87
C LYS A 38 30.48 10.34 -2.36
N LYS A 39 29.42 10.26 -1.56
CA LYS A 39 29.48 10.35 -0.09
C LYS A 39 30.30 9.21 0.52
N LEU A 40 30.15 7.99 0.00
CA LEU A 40 30.89 6.82 0.47
C LEU A 40 32.28 6.65 -0.15
N GLY A 41 32.68 7.52 -1.09
CA GLY A 41 33.97 7.39 -1.78
C GLY A 41 34.10 6.11 -2.61
N VAL A 42 32.99 5.56 -3.11
CA VAL A 42 32.96 4.31 -3.90
C VAL A 42 32.49 4.55 -5.33
N ALA A 43 32.81 3.63 -6.22
CA ALA A 43 32.25 3.64 -7.58
C ALA A 43 30.72 3.51 -7.54
N LYS A 44 30.01 4.19 -8.46
CA LYS A 44 28.55 4.20 -8.53
C LYS A 44 27.95 2.79 -8.61
N GLU A 45 28.57 1.90 -9.37
CA GLU A 45 28.12 0.51 -9.53
C GLU A 45 28.16 -0.28 -8.21
N VAL A 46 29.15 -0.03 -7.36
CA VAL A 46 29.26 -0.64 -6.03
C VAL A 46 28.09 -0.16 -5.15
N PHE A 47 27.82 1.14 -5.17
CA PHE A 47 26.70 1.72 -4.43
C PHE A 47 25.35 1.18 -4.90
N VAL A 48 25.11 1.16 -6.21
CA VAL A 48 23.87 0.60 -6.80
C VAL A 48 23.71 -0.86 -6.40
N TYR A 49 24.78 -1.67 -6.49
CA TYR A 49 24.73 -3.07 -6.07
C TYR A 49 24.35 -3.21 -4.60
N TRP A 50 24.94 -2.43 -3.69
CA TRP A 50 24.59 -2.48 -2.27
C TRP A 50 23.16 -2.02 -2.00
N ARG A 51 22.70 -0.96 -2.67
CA ARG A 51 21.33 -0.45 -2.53
C ARG A 51 20.32 -1.54 -2.87
N SER A 52 20.49 -2.21 -4.01
CA SER A 52 19.59 -3.28 -4.43
C SER A 52 19.77 -4.55 -3.60
N PHE A 53 21.00 -4.89 -3.18
CA PHE A 53 21.26 -6.03 -2.28
C PHE A 53 20.55 -5.89 -0.93
N TYR A 54 20.50 -4.67 -0.37
CA TYR A 54 19.79 -4.36 0.86
C TYR A 54 18.32 -3.97 0.65
N ARG A 55 17.82 -4.02 -0.58
CA ARG A 55 16.45 -3.67 -0.96
C ARG A 55 16.02 -2.24 -0.56
N LEU A 56 16.92 -1.27 -0.73
CA LEU A 56 16.71 0.13 -0.34
C LEU A 56 16.26 1.02 -1.52
N ASP A 57 15.78 0.40 -2.59
CA ASP A 57 15.11 1.11 -3.68
C ASP A 57 13.66 1.41 -3.27
N ARG A 58 13.17 2.61 -3.60
CA ARG A 58 11.83 3.07 -3.18
C ARG A 58 10.73 2.09 -3.59
N THR A 59 10.81 1.55 -4.80
CA THR A 59 9.84 0.57 -5.31
C THR A 59 9.89 -0.74 -4.53
N GLN A 60 11.06 -1.20 -4.09
CA GLN A 60 11.20 -2.41 -3.26
C GLN A 60 10.66 -2.17 -1.85
N GLN A 61 10.89 -0.98 -1.28
CA GLN A 61 10.32 -0.62 0.01
C GLN A 61 8.79 -0.56 -0.02
N LEU A 62 8.22 0.05 -1.06
CA LEU A 62 6.78 0.06 -1.25
C LEU A 62 6.24 -1.37 -1.42
N PHE A 63 6.93 -2.20 -2.20
CA PHE A 63 6.56 -3.61 -2.35
C PHE A 63 6.59 -4.36 -1.02
N ASP A 64 7.68 -4.23 -0.25
CA ASP A 64 7.83 -4.88 1.05
C ASP A 64 6.72 -4.42 2.03
N GLN A 65 6.40 -3.13 2.05
CA GLN A 65 5.28 -2.58 2.82
C GLN A 65 3.92 -3.15 2.38
N THR A 66 3.67 -3.25 1.08
CA THR A 66 2.43 -3.82 0.55
C THR A 66 2.31 -5.30 0.91
N VAL A 67 3.40 -6.08 0.85
CA VAL A 67 3.39 -7.48 1.28
C VAL A 67 3.04 -7.59 2.76
N ASP A 68 3.66 -6.78 3.62
CA ASP A 68 3.35 -6.76 5.06
C ASP A 68 1.88 -6.40 5.33
N GLN A 69 1.31 -5.45 4.56
CA GLN A 69 -0.10 -5.07 4.66
C GLN A 69 -1.05 -6.19 4.20
N MET A 70 -0.72 -6.91 3.13
CA MET A 70 -1.52 -8.03 2.64
C MET A 70 -1.63 -9.14 3.69
N ASP A 71 -0.54 -9.44 4.40
CA ASP A 71 -0.53 -10.43 5.48
C ASP A 71 -1.44 -10.01 6.66
N GLN A 72 -1.49 -8.72 7.00
CA GLN A 72 -2.40 -8.20 8.02
C GLN A 72 -3.87 -8.30 7.58
N MET A 73 -4.16 -7.90 6.34
CA MET A 73 -5.51 -7.92 5.76
C MET A 73 -6.07 -9.35 5.65
N LYS A 74 -5.22 -10.33 5.38
CA LYS A 74 -5.61 -11.75 5.33
C LYS A 74 -6.35 -12.17 6.59
N PHE A 75 -5.84 -11.83 7.78
CA PHE A 75 -6.47 -12.25 9.03
C PHE A 75 -7.82 -11.58 9.26
N LEU A 76 -7.94 -10.29 8.92
CA LEU A 76 -9.19 -9.54 9.04
C LEU A 76 -10.27 -10.14 8.14
N TYR A 77 -9.98 -10.27 6.85
CA TYR A 77 -10.98 -10.73 5.87
C TYR A 77 -11.32 -12.21 5.99
N LEU A 78 -10.42 -13.06 6.48
CA LEU A 78 -10.74 -14.46 6.79
C LEU A 78 -11.85 -14.60 7.84
N ASN A 79 -11.92 -13.69 8.81
CA ASN A 79 -12.96 -13.72 9.83
C ASN A 79 -14.27 -13.15 9.30
N GLU A 80 -14.21 -12.04 8.58
CA GLU A 80 -15.39 -11.40 7.97
C GLU A 80 -16.03 -12.31 6.92
N ALA A 81 -15.23 -12.95 6.06
CA ALA A 81 -15.71 -13.82 4.99
C ALA A 81 -16.53 -15.02 5.49
N LYS A 82 -16.20 -15.57 6.67
CA LYS A 82 -16.93 -16.71 7.26
C LYS A 82 -18.38 -16.37 7.62
N SER A 83 -18.67 -15.10 7.88
CA SER A 83 -20.02 -14.63 8.24
C SER A 83 -20.89 -14.20 7.06
N ILE A 84 -20.35 -14.22 5.83
CA ILE A 84 -21.07 -13.72 4.66
C ILE A 84 -22.08 -14.75 4.15
N ASP A 85 -23.36 -14.37 4.12
CA ASP A 85 -24.41 -15.13 3.44
C ASP A 85 -24.62 -14.61 2.00
N PHE A 86 -24.02 -15.30 1.04
CA PHE A 86 -24.18 -14.98 -0.40
C PHE A 86 -25.57 -15.31 -0.96
N LYS A 87 -26.41 -16.07 -0.24
CA LYS A 87 -27.74 -16.45 -0.70
C LYS A 87 -28.82 -15.46 -0.30
N ARG A 88 -28.53 -14.50 0.58
CA ARG A 88 -29.51 -13.51 1.04
C ARG A 88 -30.01 -12.68 -0.18
N PRO A 89 -31.33 -12.54 -0.37
CA PRO A 89 -31.90 -11.88 -1.55
C PRO A 89 -31.58 -10.38 -1.58
N PHE A 90 -31.63 -9.78 -2.76
CA PHE A 90 -31.53 -8.33 -2.92
C PHE A 90 -32.85 -7.65 -2.55
N GLN A 91 -32.80 -6.60 -1.73
CA GLN A 91 -33.98 -5.86 -1.29
C GLN A 91 -34.40 -4.81 -2.33
N HIS A 92 -33.44 -4.16 -2.97
CA HIS A 92 -33.68 -3.03 -3.90
C HIS A 92 -33.45 -3.40 -5.38
N LYS A 93 -33.62 -4.68 -5.75
CA LYS A 93 -33.27 -5.20 -7.08
C LYS A 93 -33.93 -4.47 -8.26
N ASN A 94 -35.14 -3.96 -8.07
CA ASN A 94 -35.96 -3.36 -9.13
C ASN A 94 -35.96 -1.83 -9.11
N GLU A 95 -35.06 -1.23 -8.34
CA GLU A 95 -35.03 0.22 -8.08
C GLU A 95 -33.64 0.78 -8.41
N GLN A 96 -33.59 2.00 -8.93
CA GLN A 96 -32.34 2.75 -9.14
C GLN A 96 -32.22 3.86 -8.10
N THR A 97 -32.13 3.45 -6.83
CA THR A 97 -32.07 4.33 -5.65
C THR A 97 -30.68 4.31 -5.03
N LEU A 98 -30.41 5.28 -4.15
CA LEU A 98 -29.15 5.31 -3.41
C LEU A 98 -29.02 4.11 -2.46
N GLU A 99 -30.13 3.68 -1.87
CA GLU A 99 -30.24 2.48 -1.04
C GLU A 99 -29.91 1.22 -1.85
N GLY A 100 -30.37 1.16 -3.11
CA GLY A 100 -30.00 0.08 -4.02
C GLY A 100 -28.51 0.11 -4.39
N LEU A 101 -27.94 1.29 -4.65
CA LEU A 101 -26.50 1.42 -4.89
C LEU A 101 -25.69 0.96 -3.68
N GLU A 102 -26.04 1.40 -2.47
CA GLU A 102 -25.41 1.01 -1.23
C GLU A 102 -25.46 -0.51 -1.01
N GLU A 103 -26.63 -1.13 -1.22
CA GLU A 103 -26.76 -2.58 -1.14
C GLU A 103 -25.78 -3.26 -2.11
N LEU A 104 -25.78 -2.86 -3.38
CA LEU A 104 -24.90 -3.47 -4.39
C LEU A 104 -23.42 -3.27 -4.06
N VAL A 105 -23.03 -2.08 -3.60
CA VAL A 105 -21.65 -1.78 -3.19
C VAL A 105 -21.26 -2.67 -2.01
N GLY A 106 -22.07 -2.76 -0.96
CA GLY A 106 -21.81 -3.63 0.19
C GLY A 106 -21.67 -5.11 -0.19
N ARG A 107 -22.46 -5.58 -1.16
CA ARG A 107 -22.38 -6.96 -1.69
C ARG A 107 -21.09 -7.21 -2.44
N MET A 108 -20.63 -6.23 -3.20
CA MET A 108 -19.36 -6.34 -3.92
C MET A 108 -18.17 -6.29 -2.95
N VAL A 109 -18.22 -5.45 -1.91
CA VAL A 109 -17.23 -5.45 -0.82
C VAL A 109 -17.14 -6.83 -0.18
N GLU A 110 -18.28 -7.41 0.21
CA GLU A 110 -18.35 -8.76 0.77
C GLU A 110 -17.75 -9.83 -0.17
N TYR A 111 -18.12 -9.79 -1.45
CA TYR A 111 -17.57 -10.69 -2.46
C TYR A 111 -16.05 -10.57 -2.57
N TYR A 112 -15.51 -9.34 -2.67
CA TYR A 112 -14.07 -9.16 -2.81
C TYR A 112 -13.29 -9.46 -1.53
N LYS A 113 -13.89 -9.27 -0.33
CA LYS A 113 -13.31 -9.76 0.94
C LYS A 113 -13.19 -11.28 0.94
N TYR A 114 -14.20 -11.98 0.45
CA TYR A 114 -14.13 -13.44 0.25
C TYR A 114 -13.05 -13.84 -0.76
N VAL A 115 -13.02 -13.23 -1.94
CA VAL A 115 -11.98 -13.51 -2.95
C VAL A 115 -10.58 -13.22 -2.40
N HIS A 116 -10.42 -12.15 -1.63
CA HIS A 116 -9.16 -11.83 -0.97
C HIS A 116 -8.77 -12.91 0.06
N ALA A 117 -9.71 -13.36 0.89
CA ALA A 117 -9.45 -14.40 1.88
C ALA A 117 -9.06 -15.74 1.22
N GLU A 118 -9.76 -16.17 0.17
CA GLU A 118 -9.50 -17.42 -0.54
C GLU A 118 -8.19 -17.39 -1.33
N SER A 119 -7.89 -16.26 -1.99
CA SER A 119 -6.71 -16.11 -2.85
C SER A 119 -5.45 -15.64 -2.11
N ASN A 120 -5.55 -15.38 -0.80
CA ASN A 120 -4.51 -14.68 -0.02
C ASN A 120 -4.12 -13.31 -0.63
N GLY A 121 -5.10 -12.59 -1.17
CA GLY A 121 -4.87 -11.27 -1.78
C GLY A 121 -4.24 -11.30 -3.18
N LEU A 122 -3.92 -12.48 -3.73
CA LEU A 122 -3.16 -12.61 -4.99
C LEU A 122 -4.02 -12.64 -6.25
N ALA A 123 -5.34 -12.85 -6.14
CA ALA A 123 -6.20 -12.79 -7.31
C ALA A 123 -6.29 -11.35 -7.84
N THR A 124 -6.35 -11.15 -9.16
CA THR A 124 -6.46 -9.82 -9.78
C THR A 124 -7.65 -9.02 -9.27
N ASP A 125 -8.73 -9.74 -8.98
CA ASP A 125 -10.00 -9.18 -8.55
C ASP A 125 -9.94 -8.56 -7.14
N THR A 126 -8.95 -8.93 -6.32
CA THR A 126 -8.74 -8.32 -4.99
C THR A 126 -8.39 -6.84 -5.10
N GLY A 127 -7.81 -6.41 -6.24
CA GLY A 127 -7.54 -5.01 -6.53
C GLY A 127 -8.80 -4.14 -6.62
N ASN A 128 -9.99 -4.74 -6.77
CA ASN A 128 -11.25 -4.01 -6.76
C ASN A 128 -11.75 -3.73 -5.33
N LEU A 129 -11.29 -4.47 -4.31
CA LEU A 129 -11.78 -4.29 -2.93
C LEU A 129 -11.61 -2.85 -2.43
N PRO A 130 -10.42 -2.21 -2.54
CA PRO A 130 -10.25 -0.83 -2.08
C PRO A 130 -11.13 0.17 -2.84
N LEU A 131 -11.43 -0.11 -4.12
CA LEU A 131 -12.30 0.73 -4.92
C LEU A 131 -13.74 0.71 -4.39
N TYR A 132 -14.26 -0.48 -4.09
CA TYR A 132 -15.62 -0.62 -3.56
C TYR A 132 -15.75 -0.14 -2.11
N GLU A 133 -14.73 -0.36 -1.27
CA GLU A 133 -14.68 0.22 0.08
C GLU A 133 -14.67 1.76 0.02
N PHE A 134 -13.92 2.35 -0.91
CA PHE A 134 -13.95 3.80 -1.12
C PHE A 134 -15.32 4.32 -1.58
N VAL A 135 -16.01 3.60 -2.48
CA VAL A 135 -17.38 3.97 -2.88
C VAL A 135 -18.33 3.87 -1.68
N GLN A 136 -18.19 2.85 -0.84
CA GLN A 136 -18.98 2.70 0.38
C GLN A 136 -18.79 3.91 1.31
N GLU A 137 -17.54 4.34 1.53
CA GLU A 137 -17.23 5.55 2.31
C GLU A 137 -17.87 6.81 1.71
N ILE A 138 -17.88 6.97 0.38
CA ILE A 138 -18.55 8.10 -0.28
C ILE A 138 -20.05 8.08 0.01
N VAL A 139 -20.69 6.91 -0.08
CA VAL A 139 -22.13 6.77 0.19
C VAL A 139 -22.43 7.13 1.65
N GLU A 140 -21.62 6.67 2.59
CA GLU A 140 -21.75 7.02 4.01
C GLU A 140 -21.58 8.52 4.25
N LYS A 141 -20.53 9.13 3.69
CA LYS A 141 -20.30 10.58 3.77
C LYS A 141 -21.44 11.38 3.17
N TYR A 142 -22.04 10.91 2.07
CA TYR A 142 -23.19 11.56 1.47
C TYR A 142 -24.40 11.51 2.40
N LYS A 143 -24.71 10.33 2.96
CA LYS A 143 -25.83 10.14 3.89
C LYS A 143 -25.69 10.97 5.18
N ASN A 144 -24.46 11.14 5.65
CA ASN A 144 -24.16 11.93 6.85
C ASN A 144 -24.09 13.44 6.58
N GLY A 145 -24.15 13.87 5.31
CA GLY A 145 -24.02 15.27 4.91
C GLY A 145 -22.57 15.80 4.85
N ASP A 146 -21.59 15.00 5.26
CA ASP A 146 -20.17 15.36 5.23
C ASP A 146 -19.68 15.69 3.81
N LEU A 147 -20.19 14.98 2.81
CA LEU A 147 -19.81 15.20 1.41
C LEU A 147 -20.26 16.58 0.90
N LEU A 148 -21.40 17.07 1.38
CA LEU A 148 -21.87 18.42 1.04
C LEU A 148 -20.95 19.48 1.66
N ASN A 149 -20.63 19.33 2.95
CA ASN A 149 -19.71 20.22 3.66
C ASN A 149 -18.34 20.27 2.97
N GLU A 150 -17.83 19.11 2.53
CA GLU A 150 -16.58 19.04 1.77
C GLU A 150 -16.67 19.81 0.45
N ALA A 151 -17.74 19.62 -0.32
CA ALA A 151 -17.94 20.32 -1.59
C ALA A 151 -18.06 21.84 -1.42
N GLU A 152 -18.76 22.31 -0.38
CA GLU A 152 -18.88 23.74 -0.05
C GLU A 152 -17.52 24.35 0.33
N ASN A 153 -16.76 23.68 1.19
CA ASN A 153 -15.41 24.11 1.59
C ASN A 153 -14.45 24.23 0.39
N GLN A 154 -14.55 23.34 -0.60
CA GLN A 154 -13.71 23.43 -1.81
C GLN A 154 -14.11 24.61 -2.69
N LYS A 155 -15.42 24.90 -2.78
CA LYS A 155 -15.91 26.06 -3.51
C LYS A 155 -15.39 27.37 -2.93
N GLU A 156 -15.35 27.50 -1.60
CA GLU A 156 -14.80 28.68 -0.91
C GLU A 156 -13.30 28.87 -1.15
N LYS A 157 -12.51 27.79 -1.27
CA LYS A 157 -11.05 27.88 -1.52
C LYS A 157 -10.69 28.35 -2.93
N VAL A 158 -11.62 28.23 -3.88
CA VAL A 158 -11.39 28.58 -5.30
C VAL A 158 -11.96 29.97 -5.62
N GLN A 159 -12.72 30.58 -4.70
CA GLN A 159 -13.19 31.97 -4.77
C GLN A 159 -12.21 32.94 -4.12
#